data_AF-A0AAU8WTQ8-F1
#
_entry.id   AF-A0AAU8WTQ8-F1
#
_cell.length_a   1.000
_cell.length_b   1.000
_cell.length_c   1.000
_cell.angle_alpha   90.00
_cell.angle_beta   90.00
_cell.angle_gamma   90.00
#
_symmetry.space_group_name_H-M   'P 1'
#
loop_
_entity.id
_entity.type
_entity.pdbx_description
1 polymer ?
#
loop_
_entity_poly.entity_id
_entity_poly.type
_entity_poly.pdbx_seq_one_letter_code
_entity_poly.pdbx_strand_id
1 'polypeptide(L)'
;MNIKIASYVPLISLKPAEMAALEELYDCEKNQLLPAFSLKRWAACKSFDKSMDRIEKAFGKRPWIADVDDDFLNSLENKAQEEGAAKVFLEFQELLKPDDGYKNWVEFIKKHEHIVPTVRLQDLEQLDKQLDRLLELERTIVVRLKMAGSQPLTIPDFNNIIQTLSSYKLEQLFLILDYGDLTRINLIEHHKYTKFIQGIHKVLPKATIAFSGTSFPYSFGRSYRGEVSIFERLIFNKIVKDCEGIKLVYSDRASARAEAMGGGGGLPPPRIDYALKNDWRFIRKEFDDENEDEEKEELYQEAAQEMINSDYWIKDLKAWGQQMIEKTAEGNKYGINSAQKATAVRINLHLYQQIHYFEEISELDTEEDWED
;
A
#
# COMPACT_ATOMS: atom_id res chain seq x y z
N MET A 1 20.18 -0.89 -10.86
CA MET A 1 20.09 -0.26 -9.52
C MET A 1 19.97 -1.36 -8.48
N ASN A 2 20.98 -1.49 -7.60
CA ASN A 2 20.90 -2.39 -6.45
C ASN A 2 20.13 -1.67 -5.35
N ILE A 3 18.91 -2.09 -5.10
CA ILE A 3 18.07 -1.45 -4.09
C ILE A 3 18.38 -2.13 -2.77
N LYS A 4 18.74 -1.33 -1.76
CA LYS A 4 18.68 -1.81 -0.37
C LYS A 4 17.21 -2.07 -0.10
N ILE A 5 16.83 -3.35 -0.07
CA ILE A 5 15.43 -3.71 0.11
C ILE A 5 14.98 -3.16 1.46
N ALA A 6 13.99 -2.26 1.41
CA ALA A 6 13.37 -1.67 2.57
C ALA A 6 12.85 -2.75 3.52
N SER A 7 12.84 -2.44 4.82
CA SER A 7 12.21 -3.28 5.85
C SER A 7 10.69 -3.34 5.68
N TYR A 8 10.11 -2.39 4.94
CA TYR A 8 8.67 -2.26 4.71
C TYR A 8 8.34 -1.83 3.27
N VAL A 9 7.41 -2.55 2.65
CA VAL A 9 6.94 -2.36 1.27
C VAL A 9 5.42 -2.17 1.28
N PRO A 10 4.90 -0.96 1.48
CA PRO A 10 3.46 -0.73 1.39
C PRO A 10 2.99 -0.74 -0.07
N LEU A 11 1.85 -1.39 -0.31
CA LEU A 11 1.11 -1.29 -1.57
C LEU A 11 0.23 -0.03 -1.50
N ILE A 12 0.62 1.02 -2.22
CA ILE A 12 -0.04 2.32 -2.20
C ILE A 12 -0.76 2.56 -3.52
N SER A 13 -2.04 2.88 -3.46
CA SER A 13 -2.85 3.24 -4.61
C SER A 13 -2.86 4.76 -4.80
N LEU A 14 -2.96 5.23 -6.05
CA LEU A 14 -3.05 6.66 -6.37
C LEU A 14 -4.43 7.24 -6.01
N LYS A 15 -4.75 7.28 -4.70
CA LYS A 15 -5.92 7.94 -4.13
C LYS A 15 -5.49 9.18 -3.33
N PRO A 16 -6.34 10.22 -3.26
CA PRO A 16 -6.00 11.45 -2.56
C PRO A 16 -5.49 11.28 -1.13
N ALA A 17 -6.17 10.47 -0.31
CA ALA A 17 -5.80 10.28 1.08
C ALA A 17 -4.49 9.50 1.25
N GLU A 18 -4.29 8.46 0.45
CA GLU A 18 -3.06 7.64 0.45
C GLU A 18 -1.84 8.49 0.04
N MET A 19 -1.96 9.26 -1.04
CA MET A 19 -0.86 10.11 -1.50
C MET A 19 -0.60 11.30 -0.56
N ALA A 20 -1.63 11.87 0.07
CA ALA A 20 -1.46 12.94 1.06
C ALA A 20 -0.75 12.40 2.32
N ALA A 21 -1.15 11.22 2.80
CA ALA A 21 -0.51 10.60 3.95
C ALA A 21 0.98 10.34 3.75
N LEU A 22 1.37 9.88 2.55
CA LEU A 22 2.76 9.63 2.19
C LEU A 22 3.58 10.91 2.06
N GLU A 23 2.98 11.97 1.50
CA GLU A 23 3.64 13.27 1.31
C GLU A 23 4.07 13.89 2.64
N GLU A 24 3.30 13.65 3.70
CA GLU A 24 3.52 14.18 5.05
C GLU A 24 4.46 13.33 5.92
N LEU A 25 5.04 12.24 5.39
CA LEU A 25 6.16 11.57 6.07
C LEU A 25 7.44 12.42 5.94
N TYR A 26 8.31 12.33 6.94
CA TYR A 26 9.64 12.91 6.86
C TYR A 26 10.51 12.18 5.83
N ASP A 27 11.53 12.83 5.31
CA ASP A 27 12.44 12.26 4.32
C ASP A 27 13.23 11.07 4.87
N CYS A 28 13.58 11.10 6.15
CA CYS A 28 14.21 9.97 6.84
C CYS A 28 13.30 8.73 6.85
N GLU A 29 11.99 8.90 6.99
CA GLU A 29 10.97 7.85 6.96
C GLU A 29 10.75 7.35 5.53
N LYS A 30 10.59 8.27 4.56
CA LYS A 30 10.45 7.93 3.13
C LYS A 30 11.63 7.11 2.63
N ASN A 31 12.85 7.39 3.11
CA ASN A 31 14.07 6.64 2.77
C ASN A 31 14.07 5.20 3.30
N GLN A 32 13.18 4.85 4.24
CA GLN A 32 13.03 3.49 4.75
C GLN A 32 11.98 2.66 3.99
N LEU A 33 11.24 3.28 3.07
CA LEU A 33 10.20 2.63 2.29
C LEU A 33 10.67 2.23 0.90
N LEU A 34 10.08 1.15 0.38
CA LEU A 34 10.06 0.85 -1.05
C LEU A 34 8.60 0.62 -1.45
N PRO A 35 7.79 1.68 -1.63
CA PRO A 35 6.38 1.53 -1.91
C PRO A 35 6.15 0.89 -3.28
N ALA A 36 5.13 0.04 -3.39
CA ALA A 36 4.61 -0.41 -4.66
C ALA A 36 3.37 0.41 -5.02
N PHE A 37 3.55 1.33 -5.97
CA PHE A 37 2.45 2.17 -6.44
C PHE A 37 1.58 1.43 -7.43
N SER A 38 0.32 1.24 -7.09
CA SER A 38 -0.71 0.71 -7.99
C SER A 38 -1.16 1.83 -8.93
N LEU A 39 -0.48 1.95 -10.07
CA LEU A 39 -0.72 2.99 -11.07
C LEU A 39 -2.15 2.93 -11.60
N LYS A 40 -2.77 4.10 -11.67
CA LYS A 40 -4.06 4.37 -12.31
C LYS A 40 -4.16 5.85 -12.62
N ARG A 41 -5.22 6.25 -13.31
CA ARG A 41 -5.55 7.66 -13.51
C ARG A 41 -5.63 8.41 -12.17
N TRP A 42 -4.81 9.45 -12.01
CA TRP A 42 -4.93 10.38 -10.89
C TRP A 42 -6.20 11.23 -11.01
N ALA A 43 -7.14 11.05 -10.08
CA ALA A 43 -8.39 11.82 -9.99
C ALA A 43 -9.12 11.92 -11.36
N ALA A 44 -9.45 13.14 -11.79
CA ALA A 44 -10.08 13.43 -13.08
C ALA A 44 -9.06 13.85 -14.18
N CYS A 45 -7.76 13.65 -13.95
CA CYS A 45 -6.74 14.04 -14.91
C CYS A 45 -6.85 13.26 -16.22
N LYS A 46 -6.50 13.91 -17.33
CA LYS A 46 -6.65 13.36 -18.68
C LYS A 46 -5.37 12.75 -19.24
N SER A 47 -4.24 12.82 -18.55
CA SER A 47 -2.96 12.25 -18.98
C SER A 47 -2.32 11.38 -17.89
N PHE A 48 -1.57 10.38 -18.34
CA PHE A 48 -0.76 9.49 -17.52
C PHE A 48 0.32 10.25 -16.74
N ASP A 49 0.96 11.26 -17.36
CA ASP A 49 2.01 12.08 -16.72
C ASP A 49 1.57 12.68 -15.39
N LYS A 50 0.28 13.05 -15.23
CA LYS A 50 -0.23 13.57 -13.96
C LYS A 50 -0.24 12.56 -12.82
N SER A 51 -0.26 11.27 -13.14
CA SER A 51 -0.12 10.19 -12.17
C SER A 51 1.33 10.11 -11.70
N MET A 52 2.29 10.32 -12.62
CA MET A 52 3.72 10.37 -12.32
C MET A 52 4.09 11.62 -11.50
N ASP A 53 3.64 12.80 -11.93
CA ASP A 53 3.81 14.06 -11.20
C ASP A 53 3.34 13.93 -9.75
N ARG A 54 2.22 13.21 -9.53
CA ARG A 54 1.67 13.03 -8.19
C ARG A 54 2.54 12.16 -7.29
N ILE A 55 3.12 11.09 -7.84
CA ILE A 55 4.07 10.22 -7.14
C ILE A 55 5.33 11.01 -6.79
N GLU A 56 5.92 11.72 -7.76
CA GLU A 56 7.12 12.53 -7.53
C GLU A 56 6.87 13.62 -6.48
N LYS A 57 5.69 14.26 -6.49
CA LYS A 57 5.30 15.21 -5.43
C LYS A 57 5.24 14.59 -4.03
N ALA A 58 4.73 13.36 -3.91
CA ALA A 58 4.56 12.72 -2.59
C ALA A 58 5.83 12.06 -2.07
N PHE A 59 6.64 11.47 -2.95
CA PHE A 59 7.73 10.58 -2.56
C PHE A 59 9.10 11.02 -3.10
N GLY A 60 9.15 12.05 -3.94
CA GLY A 60 10.37 12.58 -4.51
C GLY A 60 11.05 11.61 -5.48
N LYS A 61 12.38 11.74 -5.58
CA LYS A 61 13.25 10.96 -6.48
C LYS A 61 13.82 9.72 -5.79
N ARG A 62 12.95 8.96 -5.12
CA ARG A 62 13.30 7.72 -4.41
C ARG A 62 12.88 6.49 -5.21
N PRO A 63 13.55 5.34 -5.05
CA PRO A 63 13.13 4.11 -5.70
C PRO A 63 11.70 3.68 -5.29
N TRP A 64 10.89 3.26 -6.25
CA TRP A 64 9.55 2.70 -6.00
C TRP A 64 9.17 1.66 -7.05
N ILE A 65 8.33 0.71 -6.65
CA ILE A 65 7.91 -0.42 -7.50
C ILE A 65 6.70 0.04 -8.32
N ALA A 66 6.81 -0.02 -9.65
CA ALA A 66 5.70 0.31 -10.52
C ALA A 66 4.79 -0.90 -10.69
N ASP A 67 3.56 -0.81 -10.21
CA ASP A 67 2.51 -1.79 -10.47
C ASP A 67 1.28 -1.09 -11.07
N VAL A 68 0.21 -1.83 -11.35
CA VAL A 68 -1.03 -1.29 -11.92
C VAL A 68 -2.19 -1.70 -11.03
N ASP A 69 -3.09 -0.76 -10.77
CA ASP A 69 -4.32 -1.02 -10.03
C ASP A 69 -5.23 -1.97 -10.82
N ASP A 70 -5.69 -3.03 -10.16
CA ASP A 70 -6.40 -4.13 -10.82
C ASP A 70 -7.81 -3.75 -11.26
N ASP A 71 -8.53 -3.01 -10.42
CA ASP A 71 -9.85 -2.51 -10.75
C ASP A 71 -9.75 -1.59 -11.97
N PHE A 72 -8.73 -0.72 -11.98
CA PHE A 72 -8.43 0.13 -13.13
C PHE A 72 -8.12 -0.70 -14.38
N LEU A 73 -7.23 -1.70 -14.28
CA LEU A 73 -6.85 -2.58 -15.38
C LEU A 73 -8.05 -3.34 -15.95
N ASN A 74 -8.89 -3.93 -15.10
CA ASN A 74 -10.09 -4.66 -15.48
C ASN A 74 -11.15 -3.75 -16.13
N SER A 75 -11.20 -2.47 -15.75
CA SER A 75 -12.09 -1.49 -16.36
C SER A 75 -11.53 -0.86 -17.65
N LEU A 76 -10.23 -1.05 -17.93
CA LEU A 76 -9.48 -0.28 -18.91
C LEU A 76 -10.02 -0.45 -20.33
N GLU A 77 -10.29 -1.70 -20.74
CA GLU A 77 -10.80 -2.01 -22.08
C GLU A 77 -12.15 -1.33 -22.32
N ASN A 78 -13.10 -1.51 -21.40
CA ASN A 78 -14.42 -0.88 -21.48
C ASN A 78 -14.31 0.65 -21.51
N LYS A 79 -13.49 1.23 -20.63
CA LYS A 79 -13.31 2.69 -20.53
C LYS A 79 -12.61 3.30 -21.74
N ALA A 80 -11.71 2.56 -22.39
CA ALA A 80 -11.01 2.99 -23.59
C ALA A 80 -11.92 2.95 -24.84
N GLN A 81 -12.95 2.10 -24.85
CA GLN A 81 -13.91 1.97 -25.95
C GLN A 81 -15.10 2.96 -25.85
N GLU A 82 -15.30 3.62 -24.72
CA GLU A 82 -16.35 4.64 -24.54
C GLU A 82 -16.15 5.82 -25.52
N GLU A 83 -17.24 6.32 -26.11
CA GLU A 83 -17.20 7.49 -26.98
C GLU A 83 -16.70 8.71 -26.19
N GLY A 84 -15.61 9.34 -26.66
CA GLY A 84 -14.96 10.44 -25.94
C GLY A 84 -14.10 9.99 -24.74
N ALA A 85 -13.67 8.73 -24.70
CA ALA A 85 -12.76 8.20 -23.69
C ALA A 85 -11.59 9.16 -23.41
N ALA A 86 -11.31 9.38 -22.12
CA ALA A 86 -10.20 10.22 -21.72
C ALA A 86 -8.88 9.63 -22.21
N LYS A 87 -8.01 10.48 -22.79
CA LYS A 87 -6.72 10.10 -23.39
C LYS A 87 -5.89 9.17 -22.50
N VAL A 88 -5.89 9.40 -21.18
CA VAL A 88 -5.23 8.53 -20.19
C VAL A 88 -5.59 7.05 -20.29
N PHE A 89 -6.83 6.68 -20.60
CA PHE A 89 -7.21 5.25 -20.74
C PHE A 89 -6.53 4.63 -21.96
N LEU A 90 -6.44 5.36 -23.08
CA LEU A 90 -5.74 4.93 -24.28
C LEU A 90 -4.22 4.85 -24.04
N GLU A 91 -3.66 5.79 -23.28
CA GLU A 91 -2.23 5.77 -22.89
C GLU A 91 -1.89 4.54 -22.05
N PHE A 92 -2.74 4.18 -21.07
CA PHE A 92 -2.56 2.96 -20.29
C PHE A 92 -2.75 1.69 -21.13
N GLN A 93 -3.72 1.67 -22.05
CA GLN A 93 -3.93 0.53 -22.94
C GLN A 93 -2.70 0.27 -23.81
N GLU A 94 -2.13 1.32 -24.39
CA GLU A 94 -0.89 1.23 -25.17
C GLU A 94 0.30 0.81 -24.30
N LEU A 95 0.44 1.39 -23.12
CA LEU A 95 1.51 1.08 -22.16
C LEU A 95 1.53 -0.41 -21.77
N LEU A 96 0.35 -1.02 -21.63
CA LEU A 96 0.17 -2.37 -21.10
C LEU A 96 -0.08 -3.43 -22.18
N LYS A 97 0.12 -3.12 -23.46
CA LYS A 97 0.07 -4.12 -24.53
C LYS A 97 1.08 -5.25 -24.27
N PRO A 98 0.65 -6.52 -24.36
CA PRO A 98 1.53 -7.66 -24.10
C PRO A 98 2.59 -7.86 -25.20
N ASP A 99 2.37 -7.29 -26.39
CA ASP A 99 3.23 -7.44 -27.56
C ASP A 99 4.72 -7.33 -27.25
N ASP A 100 5.48 -8.28 -27.84
CA ASP A 100 6.93 -8.26 -27.84
C ASP A 100 7.52 -8.28 -26.41
N GLY A 101 6.90 -8.99 -25.45
CA GLY A 101 7.36 -9.04 -24.07
C GLY A 101 7.05 -7.77 -23.27
N TYR A 102 5.86 -7.18 -23.46
CA TYR A 102 5.46 -5.91 -22.86
C TYR A 102 6.44 -4.76 -23.15
N LYS A 103 6.88 -4.63 -24.41
CA LYS A 103 7.92 -3.66 -24.79
C LYS A 103 7.65 -2.23 -24.32
N ASN A 104 6.40 -1.75 -24.44
CA ASN A 104 6.04 -0.38 -24.05
C ASN A 104 6.20 -0.16 -22.54
N TRP A 105 5.85 -1.15 -21.72
CA TRP A 105 6.04 -1.13 -20.26
C TRP A 105 7.53 -1.09 -19.90
N VAL A 106 8.35 -1.93 -20.55
CA VAL A 106 9.80 -1.95 -20.30
C VAL A 106 10.45 -0.62 -20.70
N GLU A 107 10.09 -0.06 -21.87
CA GLU A 107 10.62 1.24 -22.31
C GLU A 107 10.18 2.39 -21.41
N PHE A 108 8.97 2.32 -20.85
CA PHE A 108 8.54 3.25 -19.80
C PHE A 108 9.44 3.14 -18.57
N ILE A 109 9.63 1.95 -18.00
CA ILE A 109 10.51 1.74 -16.84
C ILE A 109 11.93 2.23 -17.12
N LYS A 110 12.47 1.94 -18.31
CA LYS A 110 13.81 2.34 -18.73
C LYS A 110 14.01 3.85 -18.69
N LYS A 111 12.99 4.63 -19.06
CA LYS A 111 13.01 6.11 -19.05
C LYS A 111 13.02 6.70 -17.64
N HIS A 112 12.59 5.95 -16.63
CA HIS A 112 12.51 6.42 -15.25
C HIS A 112 13.50 5.67 -14.36
N GLU A 113 14.60 6.34 -13.99
CA GLU A 113 15.68 5.81 -13.15
C GLU A 113 15.18 5.17 -11.86
N HIS A 114 14.23 5.83 -11.19
CA HIS A 114 13.77 5.45 -9.85
C HIS A 114 12.70 4.35 -9.86
N ILE A 115 12.26 3.88 -11.03
CA ILE A 115 11.29 2.78 -11.10
C ILE A 115 12.00 1.44 -10.97
N VAL A 116 11.54 0.65 -10.01
CA VAL A 116 11.87 -0.77 -9.91
C VAL A 116 10.97 -1.55 -10.88
N PRO A 117 11.56 -2.33 -11.80
CA PRO A 117 10.78 -3.09 -12.76
C PRO A 117 9.91 -4.16 -12.11
N THR A 118 8.66 -4.23 -12.55
CA THR A 118 7.70 -5.28 -12.17
C THR A 118 7.28 -6.08 -13.39
N VAL A 119 7.23 -7.40 -13.25
CA VAL A 119 6.74 -8.32 -14.28
C VAL A 119 5.21 -8.23 -14.39
N ARG A 120 4.71 -8.08 -15.62
CA ARG A 120 3.29 -8.20 -15.96
C ARG A 120 2.92 -9.67 -16.18
N LEU A 121 1.84 -10.11 -15.53
CA LEU A 121 1.41 -11.51 -15.51
C LEU A 121 0.08 -11.75 -16.24
N GLN A 122 -0.45 -10.73 -16.95
CA GLN A 122 -1.73 -10.85 -17.65
C GLN A 122 -1.65 -11.78 -18.87
N ASP A 123 -0.49 -11.85 -19.52
CA ASP A 123 -0.20 -12.76 -20.63
C ASP A 123 1.11 -13.50 -20.34
N LEU A 124 0.98 -14.76 -19.90
CA LEU A 124 2.14 -15.59 -19.53
C LEU A 124 2.91 -16.11 -20.74
N GLU A 125 2.34 -16.05 -21.96
CA GLU A 125 3.09 -16.41 -23.18
C GLU A 125 4.24 -15.42 -23.44
N GLN A 126 4.11 -14.19 -22.91
CA GLN A 126 5.11 -13.14 -23.01
C GLN A 126 6.14 -13.16 -21.87
N LEU A 127 6.02 -14.07 -20.90
CA LEU A 127 6.80 -14.04 -19.66
C LEU A 127 8.31 -14.13 -19.91
N ASP A 128 8.77 -15.14 -20.66
CA ASP A 128 10.19 -15.32 -20.99
C ASP A 128 10.77 -14.07 -21.67
N LYS A 129 10.08 -13.61 -22.71
CA LYS A 129 10.52 -12.45 -23.50
C LYS A 129 10.54 -11.16 -22.69
N GLN A 130 9.58 -10.99 -21.78
CA GLN A 130 9.57 -9.86 -20.86
C GLN A 130 10.73 -9.94 -19.86
N LEU A 131 11.04 -11.12 -19.32
CA LEU A 131 12.17 -11.33 -18.42
C LEU A 131 13.50 -10.99 -19.09
N ASP A 132 13.72 -11.44 -20.32
CA ASP A 132 14.92 -11.08 -21.10
C ASP A 132 15.11 -9.55 -21.17
N ARG A 133 14.04 -8.83 -21.53
CA ARG A 133 14.07 -7.36 -21.61
C ARG A 133 14.28 -6.66 -20.28
N LEU A 134 13.66 -7.17 -19.21
CA LEU A 134 13.80 -6.60 -17.87
C LEU A 134 15.21 -6.82 -17.32
N LEU A 135 15.85 -7.94 -17.66
CA LEU A 135 17.22 -8.24 -17.26
C LEU A 135 18.24 -7.30 -17.91
N GLU A 136 17.99 -6.83 -19.13
CA GLU A 136 18.81 -5.80 -19.80
C GLU A 136 18.85 -4.47 -19.04
N LEU A 137 17.90 -4.22 -18.13
CA LEU A 137 17.88 -3.00 -17.31
C LEU A 137 18.88 -3.04 -16.15
N GLU A 138 19.39 -4.22 -15.79
CA GLU A 138 20.31 -4.42 -14.65
C GLU A 138 19.75 -3.85 -13.32
N ARG A 139 18.45 -4.10 -13.09
CA ARG A 139 17.73 -3.70 -11.87
C ARG A 139 17.14 -4.93 -11.18
N THR A 140 16.84 -4.79 -9.88
CA THR A 140 16.01 -5.78 -9.16
C THR A 140 14.69 -5.98 -9.91
N ILE A 141 14.30 -7.23 -10.13
CA ILE A 141 13.02 -7.57 -10.77
C ILE A 141 12.01 -7.92 -9.69
N VAL A 142 10.85 -7.29 -9.75
CA VAL A 142 9.73 -7.55 -8.84
C VAL A 142 8.68 -8.41 -9.52
N VAL A 143 8.15 -9.40 -8.81
CA VAL A 143 6.99 -10.19 -9.24
C VAL A 143 5.96 -10.20 -8.11
N ARG A 144 4.81 -9.56 -8.35
CA ARG A 144 3.67 -9.60 -7.42
C ARG A 144 2.77 -10.77 -7.78
N LEU A 145 2.69 -11.74 -6.88
CA LEU A 145 1.86 -12.93 -7.00
C LEU A 145 0.60 -12.72 -6.15
N LYS A 146 -0.55 -12.57 -6.80
CA LYS A 146 -1.83 -12.49 -6.09
C LYS A 146 -2.28 -13.87 -5.67
N MET A 147 -2.32 -14.08 -4.36
CA MET A 147 -2.64 -15.36 -3.75
C MET A 147 -4.12 -15.47 -3.36
N ALA A 148 -4.84 -14.36 -3.30
CA ALA A 148 -6.27 -14.28 -2.98
C ALA A 148 -6.91 -13.02 -3.63
N GLY A 149 -8.19 -12.78 -3.33
CA GLY A 149 -8.99 -11.67 -3.87
C GLY A 149 -9.84 -12.07 -5.08
N SER A 150 -10.34 -11.08 -5.81
CA SER A 150 -11.20 -11.25 -7.00
C SER A 150 -10.55 -11.98 -8.17
N GLN A 151 -9.23 -11.87 -8.33
CA GLN A 151 -8.47 -12.51 -9.41
C GLN A 151 -7.15 -13.12 -8.89
N PRO A 152 -7.22 -14.22 -8.13
CA PRO A 152 -6.03 -14.90 -7.65
C PRO A 152 -5.37 -15.70 -8.77
N LEU A 153 -4.06 -15.91 -8.67
CA LEU A 153 -3.35 -16.83 -9.56
C LEU A 153 -3.91 -18.25 -9.43
N THR A 154 -4.06 -18.92 -10.57
CA THR A 154 -4.35 -20.35 -10.57
C THR A 154 -3.10 -21.15 -10.20
N ILE A 155 -3.28 -22.38 -9.72
CA ILE A 155 -2.13 -23.27 -9.41
C ILE A 155 -1.26 -23.53 -10.67
N PRO A 156 -1.83 -23.82 -11.86
CA PRO A 156 -1.05 -23.93 -13.08
C PRO A 156 -0.23 -22.68 -13.40
N ASP A 157 -0.84 -21.49 -13.32
CA ASP A 157 -0.15 -20.22 -13.61
C ASP A 157 0.98 -19.97 -12.61
N PHE A 158 0.71 -20.17 -11.32
CA PHE A 158 1.75 -20.07 -10.29
C PHE A 158 2.92 -21.00 -10.58
N ASN A 159 2.66 -22.27 -10.88
CA ASN A 159 3.71 -23.25 -11.18
C ASN A 159 4.51 -22.85 -12.43
N ASN A 160 3.83 -22.38 -13.49
CA ASN A 160 4.47 -21.88 -14.70
C ASN A 160 5.41 -20.71 -14.37
N ILE A 161 4.90 -19.70 -13.65
CA ILE A 161 5.69 -18.52 -13.25
C ILE A 161 6.92 -18.93 -12.43
N ILE A 162 6.76 -19.74 -11.39
CA ILE A 162 7.88 -20.15 -10.53
C ILE A 162 8.89 -20.99 -11.31
N GLN A 163 8.43 -21.89 -12.18
CA GLN A 163 9.31 -22.69 -13.04
C GLN A 163 10.11 -21.79 -13.98
N THR A 164 9.46 -20.84 -14.66
CA THR A 164 10.14 -19.87 -15.53
C THR A 164 11.13 -19.04 -14.71
N LEU A 165 10.74 -18.43 -13.60
CA LEU A 165 11.68 -17.66 -12.77
C LEU A 165 12.89 -18.47 -12.31
N SER A 166 12.72 -19.77 -12.04
CA SER A 166 13.80 -20.66 -11.62
C SER A 166 14.77 -21.06 -12.74
N SER A 167 14.35 -20.95 -14.01
CA SER A 167 15.23 -21.23 -15.16
C SER A 167 16.17 -20.05 -15.48
N TYR A 168 15.83 -18.84 -14.99
CA TYR A 168 16.66 -17.64 -15.14
C TYR A 168 17.63 -17.49 -13.98
N LYS A 169 18.82 -16.96 -14.29
CA LYS A 169 19.80 -16.54 -13.28
C LYS A 169 19.44 -15.16 -12.73
N LEU A 170 18.45 -15.12 -11.85
CA LEU A 170 17.97 -13.88 -11.21
C LEU A 170 18.77 -13.63 -9.93
N GLU A 171 19.80 -12.78 -10.01
CA GLU A 171 20.60 -12.40 -8.84
C GLU A 171 19.82 -11.52 -7.84
N GLN A 172 18.81 -10.79 -8.33
CA GLN A 172 17.99 -9.87 -7.54
C GLN A 172 16.51 -10.01 -7.92
N LEU A 173 15.86 -11.01 -7.33
CA LEU A 173 14.44 -11.25 -7.45
C LEU A 173 13.74 -10.84 -6.16
N PHE A 174 12.69 -10.04 -6.28
CA PHE A 174 11.80 -9.69 -5.17
C PHE A 174 10.38 -10.17 -5.46
N LEU A 175 9.89 -11.09 -4.63
CA LEU A 175 8.55 -11.66 -4.74
C LEU A 175 7.63 -10.99 -3.73
N ILE A 176 6.48 -10.47 -4.17
CA ILE A 176 5.42 -10.01 -3.27
C ILE A 176 4.30 -11.04 -3.30
N LEU A 177 4.09 -11.74 -2.19
CA LEU A 177 2.96 -12.66 -2.02
C LEU A 177 1.79 -11.87 -1.45
N ASP A 178 0.85 -11.45 -2.31
CA ASP A 178 -0.31 -10.65 -1.91
C ASP A 178 -1.52 -11.53 -1.60
N TYR A 179 -1.80 -11.68 -0.31
CA TYR A 179 -2.91 -12.47 0.21
C TYR A 179 -4.22 -11.68 0.35
N GLY A 180 -4.28 -10.43 -0.09
CA GLY A 180 -5.49 -9.62 -0.01
C GLY A 180 -6.00 -9.51 1.42
N ASP A 181 -7.28 -9.80 1.64
CA ASP A 181 -7.90 -9.70 2.95
C ASP A 181 -7.49 -10.84 3.90
N LEU A 182 -6.94 -10.47 5.06
CA LEU A 182 -6.49 -11.36 6.11
C LEU A 182 -7.33 -11.19 7.38
N THR A 183 -7.60 -12.32 8.02
CA THR A 183 -8.47 -12.42 9.20
C THR A 183 -7.78 -13.18 10.33
N ARG A 184 -8.45 -13.27 11.47
CA ARG A 184 -8.02 -14.11 12.60
C ARG A 184 -7.81 -15.58 12.21
N ILE A 185 -8.58 -16.10 11.25
CA ILE A 185 -8.41 -17.49 10.78
C ILE A 185 -7.03 -17.65 10.14
N ASN A 186 -6.61 -16.69 9.32
CA ASN A 186 -5.29 -16.70 8.68
C ASN A 186 -4.16 -16.65 9.73
N LEU A 187 -4.35 -15.91 10.82
CA LEU A 187 -3.40 -15.89 11.95
C LEU A 187 -3.26 -17.26 12.64
N ILE A 188 -4.38 -17.95 12.88
CA ILE A 188 -4.36 -19.30 13.44
C ILE A 188 -3.66 -20.27 12.49
N GLU A 189 -3.91 -20.12 11.19
CA GLU A 189 -3.38 -20.98 10.14
C GLU A 189 -2.02 -20.54 9.56
N HIS A 190 -1.30 -19.62 10.23
CA HIS A 190 -0.06 -19.02 9.71
C HIS A 190 0.99 -20.04 9.23
N HIS A 191 1.04 -21.22 9.83
CA HIS A 191 1.93 -22.31 9.46
C HIS A 191 1.79 -22.75 7.98
N LYS A 192 0.63 -22.52 7.34
CA LYS A 192 0.44 -22.76 5.90
C LYS A 192 1.31 -21.82 5.07
N TYR A 193 1.37 -20.54 5.44
CA TYR A 193 2.21 -19.53 4.79
C TYR A 193 3.70 -19.84 4.99
N THR A 194 4.09 -20.20 6.22
CA THR A 194 5.46 -20.63 6.54
C THR A 194 5.92 -21.76 5.61
N LYS A 195 5.14 -22.85 5.52
CA LYS A 195 5.48 -23.99 4.65
C LYS A 195 5.56 -23.60 3.18
N PHE A 196 4.67 -22.73 2.73
CA PHE A 196 4.64 -22.26 1.36
C PHE A 196 5.88 -21.41 1.01
N ILE A 197 6.24 -20.45 1.87
CA ILE A 197 7.44 -19.61 1.74
C ILE A 197 8.71 -20.47 1.75
N GLN A 198 8.82 -21.45 2.66
CA GLN A 198 9.93 -22.39 2.68
C GLN A 198 9.99 -23.22 1.38
N GLY A 199 8.84 -23.57 0.79
CA GLY A 199 8.75 -24.22 -0.52
C GLY A 199 9.29 -23.35 -1.65
N ILE A 200 8.87 -22.08 -1.72
CA ILE A 200 9.39 -21.11 -2.70
C ILE A 200 10.89 -20.93 -2.54
N HIS A 201 11.38 -20.76 -1.31
CA HIS A 201 12.80 -20.56 -1.04
C HIS A 201 13.68 -21.74 -1.49
N LYS A 202 13.18 -22.98 -1.46
CA LYS A 202 13.91 -24.14 -2.00
C LYS A 202 14.17 -24.06 -3.50
N VAL A 203 13.25 -23.43 -4.25
CA VAL A 203 13.33 -23.30 -5.71
C VAL A 203 14.02 -21.98 -6.10
N LEU A 204 13.78 -20.91 -5.34
CA LEU A 204 14.29 -19.56 -5.57
C LEU A 204 15.07 -19.07 -4.33
N PRO A 205 16.23 -19.66 -4.00
CA PRO A 205 16.94 -19.41 -2.74
C PRO A 205 17.50 -17.99 -2.60
N LYS A 206 17.68 -17.28 -3.72
CA LYS A 206 18.18 -15.89 -3.73
C LYS A 206 17.06 -14.85 -3.63
N ALA A 207 15.80 -15.25 -3.78
CA ALA A 207 14.68 -14.33 -3.77
C ALA A 207 14.52 -13.69 -2.38
N THR A 208 14.21 -12.40 -2.37
CA THR A 208 13.59 -11.76 -1.21
C THR A 208 12.08 -11.92 -1.33
N ILE A 209 11.39 -12.19 -0.23
CA ILE A 209 9.96 -12.50 -0.23
C ILE A 209 9.24 -11.54 0.71
N ALA A 210 8.33 -10.74 0.17
CA ALA A 210 7.38 -9.95 0.94
C ALA A 210 6.10 -10.74 1.19
N PHE A 211 5.63 -10.72 2.43
CA PHE A 211 4.30 -11.20 2.79
C PHE A 211 3.38 -9.98 2.86
N SER A 212 2.38 -9.93 1.98
CA SER A 212 1.47 -8.80 1.86
C SER A 212 0.02 -9.20 2.12
N GLY A 213 -0.74 -8.31 2.75
CA GLY A 213 -2.18 -8.42 2.90
C GLY A 213 -2.76 -7.20 3.60
N THR A 214 -4.02 -7.27 4.01
CA THR A 214 -4.67 -6.25 4.83
C THR A 214 -5.78 -6.86 5.65
N SER A 215 -5.95 -6.43 6.88
CA SER A 215 -7.14 -6.74 7.69
C SER A 215 -8.07 -5.55 7.86
N PHE A 216 -7.84 -4.47 7.11
CA PHE A 216 -8.60 -3.25 7.26
C PHE A 216 -10.08 -3.47 6.93
N PRO A 217 -11.02 -3.13 7.82
CA PRO A 217 -12.37 -3.67 7.73
C PRO A 217 -13.21 -2.96 6.67
N TYR A 218 -14.10 -3.73 6.03
CA TYR A 218 -15.11 -3.21 5.09
C TYR A 218 -16.23 -2.46 5.82
N SER A 219 -16.53 -2.83 7.06
CA SER A 219 -17.49 -2.14 7.90
C SER A 219 -16.95 -2.02 9.31
N PHE A 220 -17.18 -0.86 9.92
CA PHE A 220 -16.84 -0.59 11.30
C PHE A 220 -18.03 -0.82 12.25
N GLY A 221 -19.14 -1.36 11.73
CA GLY A 221 -20.42 -1.42 12.44
C GLY A 221 -20.94 -0.03 12.83
N ARG A 222 -22.04 0.03 13.58
CA ARG A 222 -22.48 1.25 14.31
C ARG A 222 -21.78 1.36 15.67
N SER A 223 -20.53 0.89 15.76
CA SER A 223 -19.80 0.89 17.02
C SER A 223 -19.22 2.28 17.27
N TYR A 224 -19.44 2.80 18.47
CA TYR A 224 -18.87 4.05 18.93
C TYR A 224 -17.35 3.98 19.09
N ARG A 225 -16.85 2.87 19.69
CA ARG A 225 -15.42 2.56 19.82
C ARG A 225 -15.10 1.20 19.23
N GLY A 226 -13.87 1.00 18.80
CA GLY A 226 -13.43 -0.35 18.45
C GLY A 226 -11.93 -0.52 18.33
N GLU A 227 -11.57 -1.79 18.22
CA GLU A 227 -10.22 -2.29 18.04
C GLU A 227 -10.23 -3.25 16.86
N VAL A 228 -9.27 -3.08 15.96
CA VAL A 228 -9.10 -3.96 14.80
C VAL A 228 -7.64 -4.35 14.70
N SER A 229 -7.34 -5.63 14.93
CA SER A 229 -5.98 -6.13 14.82
C SER A 229 -5.46 -6.05 13.38
N ILE A 230 -4.17 -5.71 13.23
CA ILE A 230 -3.40 -5.74 11.98
C ILE A 230 -2.92 -7.18 11.78
N PHE A 231 -3.76 -8.04 11.20
CA PHE A 231 -3.49 -9.49 11.17
C PHE A 231 -2.28 -9.83 10.32
N GLU A 232 -2.09 -9.13 9.21
CA GLU A 232 -0.94 -9.22 8.33
C GLU A 232 0.39 -9.06 9.09
N ARG A 233 0.49 -8.09 10.00
CA ARG A 233 1.68 -7.89 10.84
C ARG A 233 1.86 -9.01 11.84
N LEU A 234 0.79 -9.40 12.52
CA LEU A 234 0.83 -10.50 13.49
C LEU A 234 1.21 -11.84 12.85
N ILE A 235 0.74 -12.09 11.63
CA ILE A 235 1.10 -13.26 10.81
C ILE A 235 2.57 -13.16 10.41
N PHE A 236 3.01 -12.02 9.87
CA PHE A 236 4.39 -11.82 9.43
C PHE A 236 5.39 -12.08 10.55
N ASN A 237 5.14 -11.58 11.76
CA ASN A 237 6.01 -11.82 12.92
C ASN A 237 6.16 -13.31 13.24
N LYS A 238 5.10 -14.11 13.07
CA LYS A 238 5.17 -15.56 13.23
C LYS A 238 5.97 -16.21 12.11
N ILE A 239 5.74 -15.80 10.87
CA ILE A 239 6.47 -16.30 9.70
C ILE A 239 7.98 -16.04 9.86
N VAL A 240 8.39 -14.82 10.22
CA VAL A 240 9.81 -14.48 10.41
C VAL A 240 10.47 -15.38 11.43
N LYS A 241 9.78 -15.69 12.54
CA LYS A 241 10.28 -16.60 13.57
C LYS A 241 10.47 -18.03 13.05
N ASP A 242 9.59 -18.50 12.18
CA ASP A 242 9.60 -19.89 11.67
C ASP A 242 10.43 -20.07 10.38
N CYS A 243 10.90 -18.96 9.77
CA CYS A 243 11.61 -18.92 8.50
C CYS A 243 13.01 -18.29 8.64
N GLU A 244 13.74 -18.66 9.69
CA GLU A 244 15.11 -18.17 9.93
C GLU A 244 16.01 -18.44 8.71
N GLY A 245 16.79 -17.44 8.31
CA GLY A 245 17.68 -17.49 7.14
C GLY A 245 17.02 -17.15 5.79
N ILE A 246 15.68 -17.03 5.74
CA ILE A 246 14.98 -16.55 4.54
C ILE A 246 14.89 -15.03 4.56
N LYS A 247 15.21 -14.37 3.44
CA LYS A 247 15.08 -12.91 3.29
C LYS A 247 13.60 -12.52 3.19
N LEU A 248 13.04 -12.06 4.31
CA LEU A 248 11.63 -11.70 4.43
C LEU A 248 11.43 -10.20 4.64
N VAL A 249 10.37 -9.67 4.04
CA VAL A 249 9.99 -8.24 4.12
C VAL A 249 8.51 -8.14 4.48
N TYR A 250 8.18 -7.19 5.35
CA TYR A 250 6.78 -6.91 5.67
C TYR A 250 6.17 -6.04 4.56
N SER A 251 4.95 -6.38 4.16
CA SER A 251 4.17 -5.63 3.19
C SER A 251 2.72 -5.62 3.63
N ASP A 252 2.00 -4.56 3.29
CA ASP A 252 0.56 -4.45 3.48
C ASP A 252 -0.03 -3.42 2.52
N ARG A 253 -1.28 -2.97 2.76
CA ARG A 253 -1.94 -1.92 1.98
C ARG A 253 -2.07 -0.60 2.73
N ALA A 254 -1.14 -0.31 3.64
CA ALA A 254 -1.05 0.93 4.39
C ALA A 254 -2.38 1.36 5.07
N SER A 255 -3.08 0.43 5.74
CA SER A 255 -4.43 0.67 6.30
C SER A 255 -5.53 0.98 5.26
N ALA A 256 -5.37 0.48 4.04
CA ALA A 256 -6.39 0.44 3.01
C ALA A 256 -6.86 -1.00 2.74
N ARG A 257 -7.98 -1.12 2.04
CA ARG A 257 -8.63 -2.40 1.72
C ARG A 257 -8.00 -3.06 0.49
N ALA A 258 -8.17 -4.38 0.38
CA ALA A 258 -7.76 -5.11 -0.80
C ALA A 258 -8.61 -4.70 -2.02
N GLU A 259 -9.92 -4.57 -1.80
CA GLU A 259 -10.90 -4.25 -2.84
C GLU A 259 -11.69 -2.98 -2.49
N ALA A 260 -12.17 -2.30 -3.52
CA ALA A 260 -13.09 -1.19 -3.34
C ALA A 260 -14.44 -1.69 -2.78
N MET A 261 -15.06 -0.91 -1.89
CA MET A 261 -16.46 -1.16 -1.54
C MET A 261 -17.35 -0.76 -2.72
N GLY A 262 -18.23 -1.68 -3.14
CA GLY A 262 -19.41 -1.31 -3.91
C GLY A 262 -20.24 -0.30 -3.11
N GLY A 263 -20.74 0.73 -3.79
CA GLY A 263 -21.25 1.98 -3.21
C GLY A 263 -22.12 1.87 -1.95
N GLY A 264 -21.92 2.84 -1.06
CA GLY A 264 -22.87 3.30 -0.05
C GLY A 264 -22.88 4.83 -0.12
N GLY A 265 -24.01 5.41 -0.55
CA GLY A 265 -24.15 6.84 -0.85
C GLY A 265 -24.47 7.70 0.36
N GLY A 266 -23.75 7.51 1.47
CA GLY A 266 -23.91 8.33 2.69
C GLY A 266 -22.60 9.01 3.07
N LEU A 267 -22.69 10.20 3.66
CA LEU A 267 -21.55 10.84 4.30
C LEU A 267 -21.08 9.91 5.44
N PRO A 268 -19.83 9.41 5.43
CA PRO A 268 -19.35 8.61 6.53
C PRO A 268 -19.29 9.48 7.80
N PRO A 269 -19.74 8.96 8.95
CA PRO A 269 -19.76 9.69 10.20
C PRO A 269 -18.36 10.14 10.64
N PRO A 270 -18.25 11.23 11.42
CA PRO A 270 -16.99 11.71 11.95
C PRO A 270 -16.31 10.63 12.78
N ARG A 271 -15.04 10.37 12.46
CA ARG A 271 -14.28 9.31 13.09
C ARG A 271 -12.79 9.63 13.12
N ILE A 272 -12.18 9.41 14.27
CA ILE A 272 -10.75 9.42 14.45
C ILE A 272 -10.27 7.98 14.55
N ASP A 273 -9.38 7.60 13.63
CA ASP A 273 -8.68 6.32 13.64
C ASP A 273 -7.23 6.57 14.10
N TYR A 274 -6.76 5.78 15.06
CA TYR A 274 -5.41 5.86 15.60
C TYR A 274 -4.70 4.51 15.41
N ALA A 275 -3.61 4.52 14.66
CA ALA A 275 -2.83 3.31 14.41
C ALA A 275 -1.82 3.08 15.53
N LEU A 276 -1.83 1.87 16.07
CA LEU A 276 -0.76 1.32 16.90
C LEU A 276 0.05 0.31 16.07
N LYS A 277 1.08 -0.26 16.69
CA LYS A 277 1.94 -1.26 16.03
C LYS A 277 1.16 -2.48 15.51
N ASN A 278 0.19 -2.97 16.30
CA ASN A 278 -0.48 -4.26 16.06
C ASN A 278 -1.99 -4.17 15.83
N ASP A 279 -2.58 -2.99 15.97
CA ASP A 279 -4.02 -2.78 15.87
C ASP A 279 -4.33 -1.31 15.53
N TRP A 280 -5.53 -1.10 15.00
CA TRP A 280 -6.14 0.21 14.86
C TRP A 280 -7.21 0.39 15.92
N ARG A 281 -7.19 1.56 16.56
CA ARG A 281 -8.23 2.03 17.47
C ARG A 281 -9.07 3.07 16.77
N PHE A 282 -10.36 3.13 17.04
CA PHE A 282 -11.19 4.19 16.49
C PHE A 282 -12.25 4.67 17.47
N ILE A 283 -12.58 5.96 17.34
CA ILE A 283 -13.68 6.63 18.01
C ILE A 283 -14.53 7.28 16.93
N ARG A 284 -15.80 6.87 16.86
CA ARG A 284 -16.80 7.30 15.87
C ARG A 284 -17.92 8.06 16.58
N LYS A 285 -18.32 9.19 16.04
CA LYS A 285 -19.49 9.96 16.47
C LYS A 285 -20.58 9.84 15.42
N GLU A 286 -21.84 9.85 15.84
CA GLU A 286 -22.98 9.87 14.92
C GLU A 286 -23.51 11.30 14.83
N PHE A 287 -24.06 11.67 13.68
CA PHE A 287 -24.78 12.94 13.51
C PHE A 287 -26.13 12.89 14.23
N ASP A 288 -26.61 14.04 14.68
CA ASP A 288 -28.02 14.25 15.01
C ASP A 288 -28.78 14.62 13.73
N ASP A 289 -30.01 14.11 13.56
CA ASP A 289 -30.72 14.03 12.27
C ASP A 289 -31.08 15.39 11.60
N GLU A 290 -30.68 16.53 12.18
CA GLU A 290 -31.19 17.87 11.79
C GLU A 290 -30.16 18.81 11.12
N ASN A 291 -28.83 18.62 11.22
CA ASN A 291 -27.85 19.49 10.51
C ASN A 291 -26.41 18.93 10.39
N GLU A 292 -26.18 17.98 9.48
CA GLU A 292 -24.91 17.22 9.37
C GLU A 292 -23.64 18.06 9.14
N ASP A 293 -23.70 19.18 8.40
CA ASP A 293 -22.49 19.93 8.00
C ASP A 293 -21.95 20.84 9.12
N GLU A 294 -22.82 21.45 9.92
CA GLU A 294 -22.42 22.33 11.05
C GLU A 294 -21.91 21.50 12.24
N GLU A 295 -22.52 20.35 12.51
CA GLU A 295 -22.15 19.46 13.61
C GLU A 295 -20.82 18.71 13.36
N LYS A 296 -20.46 18.52 12.09
CA LYS A 296 -19.34 17.66 11.69
C LYS A 296 -18.00 18.04 12.32
N GLU A 297 -17.67 19.33 12.33
CA GLU A 297 -16.40 19.81 12.88
C GLU A 297 -16.35 19.59 14.40
N GLU A 298 -17.46 19.85 15.09
CA GLU A 298 -17.62 19.61 16.53
C GLU A 298 -17.47 18.10 16.85
N LEU A 299 -18.11 17.22 16.08
CA LEU A 299 -18.01 15.77 16.27
C LEU A 299 -16.59 15.24 16.01
N TYR A 300 -15.86 15.77 15.02
CA TYR A 300 -14.43 15.44 14.85
C TYR A 300 -13.60 15.93 16.04
N GLN A 301 -13.87 17.14 16.54
CA GLN A 301 -13.20 17.69 17.71
C GLN A 301 -13.43 16.82 18.95
N GLU A 302 -14.67 16.43 19.23
CA GLU A 302 -15.00 15.55 20.35
C GLU A 302 -14.30 14.19 20.23
N ALA A 303 -14.34 13.56 19.06
CA ALA A 303 -13.68 12.29 18.82
C ALA A 303 -12.16 12.40 19.02
N ALA A 304 -11.54 13.52 18.63
CA ALA A 304 -10.13 13.77 18.82
C ALA A 304 -9.75 14.01 20.28
N GLN A 305 -10.54 14.80 21.02
CA GLN A 305 -10.35 15.01 22.46
C GLN A 305 -10.44 13.68 23.22
N GLU A 306 -11.40 12.84 22.86
CA GLU A 306 -11.55 11.52 23.45
C GLU A 306 -10.39 10.58 23.10
N MET A 307 -9.86 10.67 21.88
CA MET A 307 -8.69 9.90 21.42
C MET A 307 -7.44 10.24 22.24
N ILE A 308 -7.19 11.53 22.46
CA ILE A 308 -6.02 12.01 23.24
C ILE A 308 -6.09 11.58 24.71
N ASN A 309 -7.30 11.45 25.24
CA ASN A 309 -7.53 11.02 26.62
C ASN A 309 -7.58 9.49 26.79
N SER A 310 -7.36 8.73 25.72
CA SER A 310 -7.31 7.26 25.79
C SER A 310 -6.02 6.75 26.44
N ASP A 311 -6.08 5.56 27.02
CA ASP A 311 -4.95 4.89 27.68
C ASP A 311 -3.88 4.41 26.70
N TYR A 312 -4.21 4.32 25.41
CA TYR A 312 -3.31 3.93 24.33
C TYR A 312 -2.75 5.10 23.52
N TRP A 313 -3.04 6.35 23.92
CA TRP A 313 -2.44 7.53 23.30
C TRP A 313 -0.94 7.62 23.61
N ILE A 314 -0.10 7.60 22.57
CA ILE A 314 1.35 7.72 22.69
C ILE A 314 1.71 9.20 22.58
N LYS A 315 1.95 9.87 23.72
CA LYS A 315 2.15 11.33 23.76
C LYS A 315 3.28 11.83 22.87
N ASP A 316 4.41 11.12 22.84
CA ASP A 316 5.62 11.56 22.15
C ASP A 316 5.73 11.00 20.71
N LEU A 317 4.61 10.68 20.06
CA LEU A 317 4.60 10.12 18.70
C LEU A 317 4.82 11.22 17.65
N LYS A 318 6.07 11.46 17.25
CA LYS A 318 6.43 12.53 16.29
C LYS A 318 5.94 12.31 14.84
N ALA A 319 4.69 11.95 14.62
CA ALA A 319 4.06 11.74 13.32
C ALA A 319 3.10 12.89 12.99
N TRP A 320 3.06 13.32 11.73
CA TRP A 320 2.10 14.32 11.25
C TRP A 320 0.66 13.97 11.65
N GLY A 321 0.26 12.71 11.50
CA GLY A 321 -1.09 12.28 11.85
C GLY A 321 -1.45 12.50 13.32
N GLN A 322 -0.48 12.45 14.25
CA GLN A 322 -0.73 12.76 15.66
C GLN A 322 -1.03 14.25 15.84
N GLN A 323 -0.18 15.11 15.26
CA GLN A 323 -0.35 16.57 15.29
C GLN A 323 -1.70 16.99 14.72
N MET A 324 -2.19 16.28 13.69
CA MET A 324 -3.50 16.52 13.12
C MET A 324 -4.63 16.20 14.09
N ILE A 325 -4.53 15.13 14.87
CA ILE A 325 -5.52 14.80 15.92
C ILE A 325 -5.47 15.86 17.03
N GLU A 326 -4.29 16.29 17.47
CA GLU A 326 -4.11 17.34 18.47
C GLU A 326 -4.75 18.66 18.04
N LYS A 327 -4.44 19.14 16.82
CA LYS A 327 -5.08 20.32 16.21
C LYS A 327 -6.60 20.19 16.15
N THR A 328 -7.10 18.99 15.86
CA THR A 328 -8.54 18.73 15.80
C THR A 328 -9.18 18.86 17.19
N ALA A 329 -8.55 18.32 18.22
CA ALA A 329 -9.03 18.40 19.60
C ALA A 329 -9.08 19.85 20.12
N GLU A 330 -8.16 20.70 19.67
CA GLU A 330 -8.12 22.14 19.95
C GLU A 330 -9.18 22.96 19.17
N GLY A 331 -9.95 22.33 18.26
CA GLY A 331 -10.91 23.04 17.41
C GLY A 331 -10.25 23.85 16.30
N ASN A 332 -9.03 23.51 15.91
CA ASN A 332 -8.31 24.22 14.86
C ASN A 332 -8.88 23.85 13.48
N LYS A 333 -9.25 24.85 12.67
CA LYS A 333 -9.75 24.68 11.29
C LYS A 333 -8.81 23.91 10.35
N TYR A 334 -7.52 23.85 10.67
CA TYR A 334 -6.53 23.07 9.92
C TYR A 334 -6.42 21.62 10.40
N GLY A 335 -7.18 21.22 11.43
CA GLY A 335 -7.34 19.83 11.89
C GLY A 335 -8.13 18.96 10.90
N ILE A 336 -8.64 17.83 11.39
CA ILE A 336 -9.44 16.86 10.64
C ILE A 336 -10.87 17.36 10.58
N ASN A 337 -11.36 17.63 9.37
CA ASN A 337 -12.71 18.14 9.10
C ASN A 337 -13.44 17.36 7.99
N SER A 338 -12.84 16.27 7.52
CA SER A 338 -13.40 15.45 6.45
C SER A 338 -12.92 14.01 6.54
N ALA A 339 -13.73 13.09 6.03
CA ALA A 339 -13.38 11.67 6.03
C ALA A 339 -12.15 11.35 5.18
N GLN A 340 -11.90 12.13 4.12
CA GLN A 340 -10.68 12.03 3.32
C GLN A 340 -9.45 12.38 4.16
N LYS A 341 -9.51 13.47 4.94
CA LYS A 341 -8.42 13.90 5.81
C LYS A 341 -8.22 12.95 7.00
N ALA A 342 -9.30 12.47 7.59
CA ALA A 342 -9.25 11.42 8.62
C ALA A 342 -8.58 10.14 8.09
N THR A 343 -8.91 9.75 6.85
CA THR A 343 -8.27 8.61 6.17
C THR A 343 -6.78 8.86 5.94
N ALA A 344 -6.39 10.05 5.51
CA ALA A 344 -4.97 10.40 5.32
C ALA A 344 -4.19 10.33 6.65
N VAL A 345 -4.76 10.89 7.72
CA VAL A 345 -4.18 10.82 9.08
C VAL A 345 -3.98 9.38 9.53
N ARG A 346 -4.99 8.51 9.36
CA ARG A 346 -4.87 7.09 9.69
C ARG A 346 -3.74 6.40 8.94
N ILE A 347 -3.67 6.61 7.63
CA ILE A 347 -2.66 5.99 6.76
C ILE A 347 -1.27 6.47 7.18
N ASN A 348 -1.10 7.77 7.45
CA ASN A 348 0.17 8.34 7.88
C ASN A 348 0.63 7.73 9.21
N LEU A 349 -0.25 7.69 10.23
CA LEU A 349 0.04 7.03 11.51
C LEU A 349 0.41 5.57 11.34
N HIS A 350 -0.29 4.85 10.47
CA HIS A 350 -0.01 3.46 10.21
C HIS A 350 1.34 3.28 9.51
N LEU A 351 1.65 4.05 8.46
CA LEU A 351 2.95 4.02 7.79
C LEU A 351 4.08 4.26 8.81
N TYR A 352 3.96 5.32 9.62
CA TYR A 352 4.91 5.65 10.69
C TYR A 352 5.13 4.46 11.63
N GLN A 353 4.05 3.90 12.19
CA GLN A 353 4.14 2.77 13.12
C GLN A 353 4.76 1.51 12.49
N GLN A 354 4.53 1.27 11.21
CA GLN A 354 5.08 0.11 10.51
C GLN A 354 6.54 0.30 10.09
N ILE A 355 6.98 1.52 9.80
CA ILE A 355 8.40 1.88 9.62
C ILE A 355 9.15 1.65 10.93
N HIS A 356 8.65 2.22 12.02
CA HIS A 356 9.27 2.20 13.35
C HIS A 356 8.83 0.98 14.20
N TYR A 357 8.41 -0.11 13.56
CA TYR A 357 7.75 -1.23 14.25
C TYR A 357 8.61 -1.83 15.36
N PHE A 358 9.92 -1.95 15.14
CA PHE A 358 10.87 -2.51 16.11
C PHE A 358 11.55 -1.47 16.99
N GLU A 359 11.31 -0.18 16.78
CA GLU A 359 12.00 0.90 17.47
C GLU A 359 11.19 1.38 18.69
N GLU A 360 11.88 1.91 19.70
CA GLU A 360 11.24 2.56 20.84
C GLU A 360 10.95 4.03 20.48
N ILE A 361 9.66 4.38 20.43
CA ILE A 361 9.19 5.67 19.89
C ILE A 361 9.78 6.87 20.65
N SER A 362 9.98 6.73 21.97
CA SER A 362 10.54 7.79 22.82
C SER A 362 11.99 8.15 22.50
N GLU A 363 12.69 7.32 21.73
CA GLU A 363 14.11 7.50 21.38
C GLU A 363 14.28 7.98 19.92
N LEU A 364 13.19 8.20 19.18
CA LEU A 364 13.25 8.57 17.77
C LEU A 364 13.51 10.06 17.58
N ASP A 365 14.59 10.35 16.85
CA ASP A 365 14.85 11.67 16.30
C ASP A 365 14.45 11.69 14.81
N THR A 366 13.20 12.08 14.55
CA THR A 366 12.64 12.21 13.19
C THR A 366 12.62 13.65 12.71
N GLU A 367 13.15 14.60 13.49
CA GLU A 367 13.20 16.00 13.08
C GLU A 367 14.24 16.16 11.96
N GLU A 368 13.83 16.81 10.87
CA GLU A 368 14.76 17.18 9.81
C GLU A 368 15.59 18.38 10.27
N ASP A 369 16.91 18.29 10.12
CA ASP A 369 17.80 19.43 10.33
C ASP A 369 17.36 20.56 9.38
N TRP A 370 17.11 21.75 9.94
CA TRP A 370 16.79 22.93 9.13
C TRP A 370 17.96 23.27 8.21
N GLU A 371 17.77 23.11 6.89
CA GLU A 371 18.70 23.62 5.88
C GLU A 371 18.26 25.05 5.45
N ASP A 372 19.13 26.05 5.69
CA ASP A 372 18.93 27.49 5.40
C ASP A 372 18.84 27.84 3.91
#